data_AF-A0A952A9T6-F1
#
_entry.id   AF-A0A952A9T6-F1
#
_cell.length_a   1.000
_cell.length_b   1.000
_cell.length_c   1.000
_cell.angle_alpha   90.00
_cell.angle_beta   90.00
_cell.angle_gamma   90.00
#
_symmetry.space_group_name_H-M   'P 1'
#
loop_
_entity.id
_entity.type
_entity.pdbx_description
1 polymer ?
#
loop_
_entity_poly.entity_id
_entity_poly.type
_entity_poly.pdbx_seq_one_letter_code
_entity_poly.pdbx_strand_id
1 'polypeptide(L)'
;MFETRDKNVRSLYEMLNIIDGKASALLSFNALLLAAISIWLQYVPQNYLHLFLDLAFLVLLASCFFLLWIIWLHWPQSSEASTLDAFRRARTRRYRISWVLSMIAVFVVSAVSVVHTVGTGLKAFGHCQSGPCAHFFGPDVFGNLDHDR
;
A
#
# COMPACT_ATOMS: atom_id res chain seq x y z
N MET A 1 -34.54 5.52 29.83
CA MET A 1 -34.14 6.22 28.59
C MET A 1 -32.65 6.61 28.57
N PHE A 2 -32.02 6.85 29.72
CA PHE A 2 -30.57 7.11 29.81
C PHE A 2 -29.71 5.88 29.47
N GLU A 3 -30.10 4.68 29.94
CA GLU A 3 -29.35 3.44 29.72
C GLU A 3 -29.19 3.05 28.22
N THR A 4 -30.18 3.38 27.39
CA THR A 4 -30.11 3.17 25.93
C THR A 4 -29.18 4.16 25.22
N ARG A 5 -29.04 5.38 25.76
CA ARG A 5 -28.12 6.39 25.22
C ARG A 5 -26.67 5.97 25.44
N ASP A 6 -26.38 5.43 26.62
CA ASP A 6 -25.04 4.95 26.99
C ASP A 6 -24.62 3.72 26.17
N LYS A 7 -25.56 2.80 25.89
CA LYS A 7 -25.30 1.63 25.01
C LYS A 7 -24.92 2.05 23.58
N ASN A 8 -25.61 3.03 23.01
CA ASN A 8 -25.32 3.52 21.65
C ASN A 8 -23.96 4.23 21.57
N VAL A 9 -23.65 5.09 22.53
CA VAL A 9 -22.36 5.79 22.59
C VAL A 9 -21.21 4.80 22.77
N ARG A 10 -21.36 3.81 23.65
CA ARG A 10 -20.38 2.74 23.84
C ARG A 10 -20.11 1.95 22.55
N SER A 11 -21.16 1.55 21.84
CA SER A 11 -21.03 0.85 20.56
C SER A 11 -20.28 1.70 19.52
N LEU A 12 -20.51 3.02 19.48
CA LEU A 12 -19.78 3.91 18.57
C LEU A 12 -18.28 3.99 18.91
N TYR A 13 -17.92 4.05 20.20
CA TYR A 13 -16.52 3.99 20.62
C TYR A 13 -15.87 2.65 20.26
N GLU A 14 -16.58 1.54 20.42
CA GLU A 14 -16.09 0.22 19.99
C GLU A 14 -15.84 0.18 18.47
N MET A 15 -16.74 0.74 17.65
CA MET A 15 -16.54 0.84 16.21
C MET A 15 -15.34 1.72 15.85
N LEU A 16 -15.13 2.84 16.55
CA LEU A 16 -13.96 3.70 16.36
C LEU A 16 -12.66 2.96 16.68
N ASN A 17 -12.61 2.22 17.80
CA ASN A 17 -11.47 1.38 18.15
C ASN A 17 -11.16 0.33 17.07
N ILE A 18 -12.19 -0.31 16.49
CA ILE A 18 -12.00 -1.27 15.40
C ILE A 18 -11.39 -0.60 14.17
N ILE A 19 -11.83 0.61 13.82
CA ILE A 19 -11.29 1.36 12.68
C ILE A 19 -9.82 1.71 12.93
N ASP A 20 -9.48 2.19 14.12
CA ASP A 20 -8.12 2.57 14.48
C ASP A 20 -7.19 1.34 14.51
N GLY A 21 -7.66 0.20 15.02
CA GLY A 21 -6.93 -1.06 14.98
C GLY A 21 -6.65 -1.54 13.55
N LYS A 22 -7.65 -1.45 12.66
CA LYS A 22 -7.47 -1.76 11.23
C LYS A 22 -6.53 -0.78 10.53
N ALA A 23 -6.60 0.51 10.87
CA ALA A 23 -5.73 1.53 10.31
C ALA A 23 -4.27 1.31 10.75
N SER A 24 -4.05 0.98 12.02
CA SER A 24 -2.73 0.63 12.56
C SER A 24 -2.15 -0.61 11.88
N ALA A 25 -2.92 -1.69 11.75
CA ALA A 25 -2.48 -2.89 11.05
C ALA A 25 -2.11 -2.62 9.58
N LEU A 26 -2.93 -1.84 8.86
CA LEU A 26 -2.65 -1.46 7.48
C LEU A 26 -1.41 -0.56 7.36
N LEU A 27 -1.19 0.33 8.34
CA LEU A 27 -0.01 1.20 8.38
C LEU A 27 1.26 0.35 8.57
N SER A 28 1.25 -0.61 9.49
CA SER A 28 2.38 -1.53 9.69
C SER A 28 2.66 -2.36 8.44
N PHE A 29 1.62 -2.88 7.78
CA PHE A 29 1.76 -3.59 6.51
C PHE A 29 2.39 -2.71 5.42
N ASN A 30 1.89 -1.48 5.25
CA ASN A 30 2.44 -0.54 4.27
C ASN A 30 3.89 -0.17 4.59
N ALA A 31 4.26 0.00 5.86
CA ALA A 31 5.62 0.30 6.27
C ALA A 31 6.60 -0.83 5.92
N LEU A 32 6.20 -2.08 6.15
CA LEU A 32 6.98 -3.25 5.72
C LEU A 32 7.15 -3.30 4.20
N LEU A 33 6.08 -3.02 3.46
CA LEU A 33 6.12 -3.03 2.00
C LEU A 33 6.99 -1.88 1.45
N LEU A 34 6.91 -0.68 2.02
CA LEU A 34 7.80 0.44 1.69
C LEU A 34 9.26 0.07 1.93
N ALA A 35 9.57 -0.55 3.07
CA ALA A 35 10.93 -1.01 3.36
C ALA A 35 11.42 -2.04 2.33
N ALA A 36 10.58 -3.00 1.94
CA ALA A 36 10.91 -3.98 0.91
C ALA A 36 11.16 -3.32 -0.46
N ILE A 37 10.32 -2.37 -0.87
CA ILE A 37 10.50 -1.62 -2.12
C ILE A 37 11.78 -0.77 -2.07
N SER A 38 12.07 -0.11 -0.95
CA SER A 38 13.30 0.68 -0.79
C SER A 38 14.56 -0.17 -0.94
N ILE A 39 14.57 -1.40 -0.42
CA ILE A 39 15.68 -2.34 -0.62
C ILE A 39 15.75 -2.70 -2.11
N TRP A 40 14.62 -3.02 -2.74
CA TRP A 40 14.60 -3.44 -4.14
C TRP A 40 15.08 -2.34 -5.10
N LEU A 41 14.66 -1.09 -4.89
CA LEU A 41 15.09 0.08 -5.68
C LEU A 41 16.61 0.28 -5.68
N GLN A 42 17.33 -0.18 -4.65
CA GLN A 42 18.80 -0.10 -4.63
C GLN A 42 19.47 -1.04 -5.66
N TYR A 43 18.78 -2.10 -6.07
CA TYR A 43 19.32 -3.11 -6.98
C TYR A 43 18.84 -2.90 -8.42
N VAL A 44 17.67 -2.30 -8.62
CA VAL A 44 17.08 -2.13 -9.96
C VAL A 44 17.75 -0.95 -10.69
N PRO A 45 18.26 -1.13 -11.92
CA PRO A 45 18.80 -0.02 -12.70
C PRO A 45 17.70 1.00 -13.08
N GLN A 46 18.08 2.24 -13.39
CA GLN A 46 17.13 3.29 -13.79
C GLN A 46 16.49 3.00 -15.15
N ASN A 47 15.41 2.24 -15.15
CA ASN A 47 14.61 1.87 -16.32
C ASN A 47 13.10 1.97 -16.00
N TYR A 48 12.24 1.50 -16.92
CA TYR A 48 10.79 1.52 -16.71
C TYR A 48 10.35 0.72 -15.47
N LEU A 49 11.03 -0.37 -15.13
CA LEU A 49 10.77 -1.13 -13.89
C LEU A 49 10.93 -0.25 -12.65
N HIS A 50 12.03 0.50 -12.58
CA HIS A 50 12.30 1.44 -11.49
C HIS A 50 11.20 2.49 -11.38
N LEU A 51 10.74 3.05 -12.51
CA LEU A 51 9.66 4.04 -12.52
C LEU A 51 8.34 3.47 -11.96
N PHE A 52 7.98 2.23 -12.31
CA PHE A 52 6.77 1.59 -11.75
C PHE A 52 6.90 1.33 -10.25
N LEU A 53 8.09 0.95 -9.78
CA LEU A 53 8.37 0.76 -8.36
C LEU A 53 8.33 2.10 -7.60
N ASP A 54 8.87 3.19 -8.16
CA ASP A 54 8.78 4.53 -7.60
C ASP A 54 7.32 5.00 -7.47
N LEU A 55 6.52 4.77 -8.52
CA LEU A 55 5.10 5.12 -8.48
C LEU A 55 4.37 4.31 -7.39
N ALA A 56 4.63 3.01 -7.28
CA ALA A 56 4.07 2.17 -6.22
C ALA A 56 4.51 2.64 -4.82
N PHE A 57 5.76 3.03 -4.67
CA PHE A 57 6.31 3.60 -3.44
C PHE A 57 5.58 4.88 -3.04
N LEU A 58 5.41 5.83 -3.97
CA LEU A 58 4.70 7.09 -3.74
C LEU A 58 3.22 6.87 -3.38
N VAL A 59 2.55 5.93 -4.05
CA VAL A 59 1.16 5.56 -3.73
C VAL A 59 1.04 4.97 -2.33
N LEU A 60 1.98 4.10 -1.92
CA LEU A 60 2.02 3.56 -0.55
C LEU A 60 2.31 4.64 0.48
N LEU A 61 3.24 5.55 0.20
CA LEU A 61 3.56 6.67 1.07
C LEU A 61 2.35 7.58 1.28
N ALA A 62 1.61 7.88 0.21
CA ALA A 62 0.34 8.61 0.30
C ALA A 62 -0.69 7.85 1.16
N SER A 63 -0.81 6.53 1.00
CA SER A 63 -1.67 5.70 1.86
C SER A 63 -1.26 5.78 3.34
N CYS A 64 0.04 5.69 3.65
CA CYS A 64 0.56 5.84 5.01
C CYS A 64 0.21 7.20 5.61
N PHE A 65 0.33 8.28 4.85
CA PHE A 65 -0.03 9.63 5.28
C PHE A 65 -1.52 9.72 5.67
N PHE A 66 -2.42 9.16 4.86
CA PHE A 66 -3.84 9.11 5.19
C PHE A 66 -4.14 8.26 6.45
N LEU A 67 -3.40 7.16 6.66
CA LEU A 67 -3.56 6.33 7.86
C LEU A 67 -3.06 7.04 9.12
N LEU A 68 -1.93 7.73 9.03
CA LEU A 68 -1.42 8.59 10.10
C LEU A 68 -2.41 9.70 10.42
N TRP A 69 -3.06 10.31 9.42
CA TRP A 69 -4.14 11.27 9.64
C TRP A 69 -5.27 10.66 10.48
N ILE A 70 -5.69 9.42 10.18
CA ILE A 70 -6.76 8.74 10.95
C ILE A 70 -6.37 8.62 12.43
N ILE A 71 -5.14 8.20 12.70
CA ILE A 71 -4.62 8.01 14.06
C ILE A 71 -4.45 9.36 14.78
N TRP A 72 -4.05 10.41 14.05
CA TRP A 72 -3.79 11.74 14.61
C TRP A 72 -5.08 12.53 14.90
N LEU A 73 -6.22 12.15 14.34
CA LEU A 73 -7.51 12.76 14.68
C LEU A 73 -7.80 12.51 16.17
N HIS A 74 -7.67 13.57 16.97
CA HIS A 74 -8.00 13.62 18.38
C HIS A 74 -9.30 12.87 18.70
N TRP A 75 -9.27 12.02 19.72
CA TRP A 75 -10.45 11.29 20.20
C TRP A 75 -11.48 12.30 20.70
N PRO A 76 -12.67 12.40 20.06
CA PRO A 76 -13.67 13.34 20.52
C PRO A 76 -14.20 12.89 21.89
N GLN A 77 -13.96 13.69 22.94
CA GLN A 77 -14.61 13.52 24.24
C GLN A 77 -16.04 14.08 24.20
N SER A 78 -16.87 13.52 23.32
CA SER A 78 -18.27 13.92 23.20
C SER A 78 -19.18 12.83 23.74
N SER A 79 -20.21 13.24 24.49
CA SER A 79 -21.32 12.37 24.90
C SER A 79 -22.44 12.34 23.86
N GLU A 80 -22.29 13.08 22.76
CA GLU A 80 -23.29 13.17 21.68
C GLU A 80 -23.02 12.13 20.59
N ALA A 81 -23.96 11.19 20.45
CA ALA A 81 -23.89 10.12 19.47
C ALA A 81 -23.78 10.62 18.02
N SER A 82 -24.42 11.74 17.67
CA SER A 82 -24.37 12.36 16.34
C SER A 82 -22.95 12.79 15.95
N THR A 83 -22.24 13.40 16.90
CA THR A 83 -20.85 13.85 16.72
C THR A 83 -19.94 12.66 16.53
N LEU A 84 -20.03 11.64 17.40
CA LEU A 84 -19.25 10.40 17.26
C LEU A 84 -19.47 9.70 15.92
N ASP A 85 -20.72 9.64 15.46
CA ASP A 85 -21.06 9.01 14.19
C ASP A 85 -20.50 9.79 12.99
N ALA A 86 -20.43 11.12 13.07
CA ALA A 86 -19.75 11.94 12.07
C ALA A 86 -18.24 11.64 12.00
N PHE A 87 -17.56 11.53 13.15
CA PHE A 87 -16.15 11.12 13.22
C PHE A 87 -15.94 9.71 12.67
N ARG A 88 -16.80 8.77 13.03
CA ARG A 88 -16.78 7.39 12.52
C ARG A 88 -16.86 7.36 10.99
N ARG A 89 -17.82 8.08 10.41
CA ARG A 89 -17.96 8.18 8.93
C ARG A 89 -16.73 8.78 8.28
N ALA A 90 -16.18 9.86 8.85
CA ALA A 90 -15.00 10.53 8.31
C ALA A 90 -13.76 9.61 8.34
N ARG A 91 -13.49 8.93 9.46
CA ARG A 91 -12.40 7.95 9.58
C ARG A 91 -12.61 6.77 8.64
N THR A 92 -13.83 6.24 8.55
CA THR A 92 -14.17 5.14 7.63
C THR A 92 -13.89 5.51 6.16
N ARG A 93 -14.28 6.74 5.74
CA ARG A 93 -14.02 7.20 4.37
C ARG A 93 -12.52 7.27 4.09
N ARG A 94 -11.74 7.85 5.00
CA ARG A 94 -10.27 7.91 4.87
C ARG A 94 -9.65 6.53 4.82
N TYR A 95 -10.07 5.63 5.70
CA TYR A 95 -9.58 4.24 5.73
C TYR A 95 -9.85 3.52 4.41
N ARG A 96 -11.04 3.67 3.82
CA ARG A 96 -11.36 3.09 2.51
C ARG A 96 -10.44 3.61 1.41
N ILE A 97 -10.16 4.91 1.39
CA ILE A 97 -9.24 5.52 0.40
C ILE A 97 -7.83 4.94 0.59
N SER A 98 -7.29 4.94 1.81
CA SER A 98 -6.00 4.32 2.12
C SER A 98 -5.95 2.85 1.69
N TRP A 99 -6.98 2.08 2.02
CA TRP A 99 -7.03 0.66 1.67
C TRP A 99 -6.98 0.44 0.15
N VAL A 100 -7.75 1.22 -0.63
CA VAL A 100 -7.70 1.15 -2.10
C VAL A 100 -6.32 1.50 -2.63
N LEU A 101 -5.68 2.56 -2.12
CA LEU A 101 -4.32 2.94 -2.52
C LEU A 101 -3.30 1.84 -2.20
N SER A 102 -3.37 1.24 -1.01
CA SER A 102 -2.54 0.08 -0.64
C SER A 102 -2.72 -1.09 -1.60
N MET A 103 -3.97 -1.43 -1.95
CA MET A 103 -4.24 -2.56 -2.86
C MET A 103 -3.72 -2.28 -4.27
N ILE A 104 -3.86 -1.06 -4.78
CA ILE A 104 -3.31 -0.66 -6.08
C ILE A 104 -1.79 -0.83 -6.07
N ALA A 105 -1.10 -0.36 -5.03
CA ALA A 105 0.34 -0.49 -4.95
C ALA A 105 0.79 -1.95 -4.80
N VAL A 106 0.11 -2.76 -3.97
CA VAL A 106 0.39 -4.20 -3.85
C VAL A 106 0.22 -4.90 -5.20
N PHE A 107 -0.82 -4.56 -5.95
CA PHE A 107 -1.06 -5.11 -7.28
C PHE A 107 0.08 -4.76 -8.25
N VAL A 108 0.50 -3.49 -8.28
CA VAL A 108 1.62 -3.03 -9.12
C VAL A 108 2.91 -3.77 -8.74
N VAL A 109 3.26 -3.81 -7.46
CA VAL A 109 4.47 -4.49 -6.97
C VAL A 109 4.45 -5.98 -7.30
N SER A 110 3.29 -6.63 -7.15
CA SER A 110 3.12 -8.05 -7.45
C SER A 110 3.23 -8.32 -8.95
N ALA A 111 2.60 -7.51 -9.80
CA ALA A 111 2.70 -7.62 -11.25
C ALA A 111 4.14 -7.42 -11.73
N VAL A 112 4.81 -6.38 -11.22
CA VAL A 112 6.23 -6.11 -11.46
C VAL A 112 7.10 -7.29 -11.02
N SER A 113 6.85 -7.86 -9.84
CA SER A 113 7.59 -9.02 -9.32
C SER A 113 7.42 -10.24 -10.21
N VAL A 114 6.19 -10.55 -10.62
CA VAL A 114 5.92 -11.68 -11.52
C VAL A 114 6.61 -11.50 -12.86
N VAL A 115 6.48 -10.33 -13.48
CA VAL A 115 7.13 -10.03 -14.77
C VAL A 115 8.65 -10.15 -14.65
N HIS A 116 9.24 -9.60 -13.58
CA HIS A 116 10.67 -9.70 -13.32
C HIS A 116 11.11 -11.16 -13.12
N THR A 117 10.45 -11.92 -12.24
CA THR A 117 10.78 -13.33 -11.98
C THR A 117 10.67 -14.21 -13.23
N VAL A 118 9.59 -14.04 -14.01
CA VAL A 118 9.41 -14.79 -15.27
C VAL A 118 10.48 -14.40 -16.28
N GLY A 119 10.79 -13.10 -16.40
CA GLY A 119 11.84 -12.59 -17.28
C GLY A 119 13.22 -13.16 -16.95
N THR A 120 13.61 -13.12 -15.68
CA THR A 120 14.86 -13.72 -15.20
C THR A 120 14.91 -15.21 -15.50
N GLY A 121 13.82 -15.95 -15.26
CA GLY A 121 13.74 -17.38 -15.59
C GLY A 121 13.92 -17.65 -17.08
N LEU A 122 13.18 -16.96 -17.94
CA LEU A 122 13.27 -17.12 -19.40
C LEU A 122 14.66 -16.80 -19.94
N LYS A 123 15.32 -15.77 -19.40
CA LYS A 123 16.71 -15.42 -19.76
C LYS A 123 17.68 -16.49 -19.29
N ALA A 124 17.55 -16.98 -18.05
CA ALA A 124 18.41 -18.01 -17.48
C ALA A 124 18.34 -19.35 -18.24
N PHE A 125 17.16 -19.73 -18.74
CA PHE A 125 16.99 -20.94 -19.56
C PHE A 125 17.30 -20.72 -21.05
N GLY A 126 17.79 -19.55 -21.46
CA GLY A 126 18.14 -19.26 -22.86
C GLY A 126 16.94 -19.18 -23.82
N HIS A 127 15.71 -19.04 -23.30
CA HIS A 127 14.50 -18.97 -24.13
C HIS A 127 14.24 -17.57 -24.71
N CYS A 128 15.00 -16.55 -24.28
CA CYS A 128 14.87 -15.16 -24.76
C CYS A 128 16.19 -14.61 -25.30
N GLN A 129 16.80 -15.32 -26.26
CA GLN A 129 18.04 -14.89 -26.92
C GLN A 129 17.81 -13.89 -28.07
N SER A 130 16.63 -13.85 -28.69
CA SER A 130 16.33 -12.94 -29.79
C SER A 130 14.84 -12.56 -29.86
N GLY A 131 14.53 -11.54 -30.67
CA GLY A 131 13.15 -11.14 -30.96
C GLY A 131 12.48 -10.30 -29.87
N PRO A 132 11.13 -10.28 -29.83
CA PRO A 132 10.36 -9.41 -28.94
C PRO A 132 10.64 -9.65 -27.45
N CYS A 133 10.93 -10.90 -27.07
CA CYS A 133 11.25 -11.23 -25.68
C CYS A 133 12.59 -10.62 -25.24
N ALA A 134 13.61 -10.69 -26.10
CA ALA A 134 14.92 -10.11 -25.82
C ALA A 134 14.85 -8.57 -25.72
N HIS A 135 14.00 -7.92 -26.53
CA HIS A 135 13.74 -6.49 -26.42
C HIS A 135 12.97 -6.14 -25.13
N PHE A 136 11.93 -6.90 -24.78
CA PHE A 136 11.11 -6.64 -23.60
C PHE A 136 11.87 -6.83 -22.27
N PHE A 137 12.75 -7.83 -22.19
CA PHE A 137 13.66 -8.02 -21.04
C PHE A 137 15.05 -7.40 -21.28
N GLY A 138 15.14 -6.48 -22.24
CA GLY A 138 16.33 -5.68 -22.49
C GLY A 138 16.60 -4.68 -21.35
N PRO A 139 17.82 -4.11 -21.29
CA PRO A 139 18.25 -3.20 -20.23
C PRO A 139 17.30 -2.00 -20.04
N ASP A 140 16.76 -1.49 -21.14
CA ASP A 140 15.93 -0.27 -21.16
C ASP A 140 14.53 -0.46 -20.57
N VAL A 141 14.00 -1.69 -20.55
CA VAL A 141 12.60 -1.95 -20.17
C VAL A 141 12.49 -2.64 -18.81
N PHE A 142 12.87 -3.91 -18.73
CA PHE A 142 12.82 -4.74 -17.52
C PHE A 142 14.19 -5.19 -17.05
N GLY A 143 15.26 -4.54 -17.55
CA GLY A 143 16.67 -4.88 -17.42
C GLY A 143 17.01 -5.90 -16.33
N ASN A 144 17.52 -7.05 -16.75
CA ASN A 144 17.94 -8.10 -15.83
C ASN A 144 19.08 -7.57 -14.94
N LEU A 145 18.94 -7.74 -13.62
CA LEU A 145 19.88 -7.25 -12.59
C LEU A 145 21.34 -7.68 -12.80
N ASP A 146 21.57 -8.68 -13.64
CA ASP A 146 22.87 -9.29 -13.90
C ASP A 146 23.68 -8.61 -15.02
N HIS A 147 23.21 -7.51 -15.63
CA HIS A 147 23.87 -7.08 -16.88
C HIS A 147 25.28 -6.49 -16.72
N ASP A 148 25.67 -5.93 -15.57
CA ASP A 148 27.02 -5.33 -15.43
C ASP A 148 27.58 -5.45 -14.01
N ARG A 149 28.11 -6.64 -13.67
CA ARG A 149 29.21 -6.78 -12.69
C ARG A 149 30.28 -7.72 -13.22
#